data_AF-A0A7Y8HKF5-F1
#
_entry.id   AF-A0A7Y8HKF5-F1
#
_cell.length_a   1.000
_cell.length_b   1.000
_cell.length_c   1.000
_cell.angle_alpha   90.00
_cell.angle_beta   90.00
_cell.angle_gamma   90.00
#
_symmetry.space_group_name_H-M   'P 1'
#
loop_
_entity.id
_entity.type
_entity.pdbx_description
1 polymer ?
#
loop_
_entity_poly.entity_id
_entity_poly.type
_entity_poly.pdbx_seq_one_letter_code
_entity_poly.pdbx_strand_id
1 'polypeptide(L)'
;MINKSSIFLTVSLIFLTALISTLFSFIFYVKYDLDVYKERQEHKYYKITKNVIPQFGFCTNYDEFSKQLLEFNLVPITDKKIAYEVLQNSTIVLKKITPFGSIFLVEFKNRYFIYIQSATGNFLYQDEEYQFYRYYLLGVIFLFIELILIFGYVLLIKRLKPLKNLRDELIKFADGDLSAKIEINQNDEIGDVANAFSYLTKRVNELLNSRTLFLRNIMH
;
A
#
# COMPACT_ATOMS: atom_id res chain seq x y z
N MET A 1 19.94 -11.22 -34.33
CA MET A 1 20.10 -9.86 -33.76
C MET A 1 19.75 -9.92 -32.28
N ILE A 2 20.74 -9.74 -31.40
CA ILE A 2 20.51 -9.75 -29.95
C ILE A 2 19.82 -8.43 -29.60
N ASN A 3 18.56 -8.51 -29.18
CA ASN A 3 17.78 -7.36 -28.76
C ASN A 3 18.41 -6.82 -27.46
N LYS A 4 19.27 -5.79 -27.56
CA LYS A 4 19.88 -5.16 -26.37
C LYS A 4 18.77 -4.46 -25.59
N SER A 5 18.25 -5.10 -24.54
CA SER A 5 17.33 -4.44 -23.62
C SER A 5 18.04 -3.24 -23.02
N SER A 6 17.46 -2.05 -23.18
CA SER A 6 17.99 -0.84 -22.56
C SER A 6 17.95 -1.01 -21.03
N ILE A 7 19.04 -0.64 -20.35
CA ILE A 7 19.10 -0.65 -18.87
C ILE A 7 17.89 0.09 -18.28
N PHE A 8 17.46 1.17 -18.93
CA PHE A 8 16.25 1.92 -18.56
C PHE A 8 14.99 1.07 -18.60
N LEU A 9 14.81 0.26 -19.66
CA LEU A 9 13.64 -0.62 -19.79
C LEU A 9 13.64 -1.68 -18.69
N THR A 10 14.79 -2.29 -18.41
CA THR A 10 14.91 -3.29 -17.34
C THR A 10 14.60 -2.68 -15.97
N VAL A 11 15.14 -1.49 -15.66
CA VAL A 11 14.87 -0.79 -14.40
C VAL A 11 13.38 -0.40 -14.31
N SER A 12 12.81 0.19 -15.36
CA SER A 12 11.38 0.50 -15.39
C SER A 12 10.50 -0.72 -15.22
N LEU A 13 10.88 -1.87 -15.80
CA LEU A 13 10.15 -3.12 -15.64
C LEU A 13 10.18 -3.61 -14.18
N ILE A 14 11.35 -3.55 -13.52
CA ILE A 14 11.50 -3.94 -12.10
C ILE A 14 10.62 -3.07 -11.19
N PHE A 15 10.62 -1.75 -11.41
CA PHE A 15 9.76 -0.87 -10.62
C PHE A 15 8.28 -1.10 -10.91
N LEU A 16 7.92 -1.33 -12.17
CA LEU A 16 6.53 -1.64 -12.55
C LEU A 16 6.05 -2.93 -11.90
N THR A 17 6.85 -4.00 -11.91
CA THR A 17 6.49 -5.27 -11.27
C THR A 17 6.43 -5.12 -9.76
N ALA A 18 7.31 -4.33 -9.14
CA ALA A 18 7.26 -4.03 -7.71
C ALA A 18 5.96 -3.28 -7.33
N LEU A 19 5.56 -2.24 -8.07
CA LEU A 19 4.32 -1.49 -7.85
C LEU A 19 3.08 -2.38 -8.02
N ILE A 20 3.04 -3.21 -9.06
CA ILE A 20 1.91 -4.13 -9.28
C ILE A 20 1.85 -5.18 -8.17
N SER A 21 2.99 -5.73 -7.78
CA SER A 21 3.07 -6.76 -6.74
C SER A 21 2.60 -6.22 -5.38
N THR A 22 3.09 -5.05 -4.99
CA THR A 22 2.71 -4.40 -3.73
C THR A 22 1.23 -4.00 -3.70
N LEU A 23 0.71 -3.45 -4.80
CA LEU A 23 -0.72 -3.17 -4.95
C LEU A 23 -1.57 -4.45 -4.84
N PHE A 24 -1.18 -5.52 -5.53
CA PHE A 24 -1.86 -6.81 -5.47
C PHE A 24 -1.84 -7.38 -4.04
N SER A 25 -0.68 -7.36 -3.38
CA SER A 25 -0.55 -7.80 -1.98
C SER A 25 -1.43 -7.00 -1.04
N PHE A 26 -1.54 -5.68 -1.21
CA PHE A 26 -2.39 -4.83 -0.38
C PHE A 26 -3.88 -5.17 -0.57
N ILE A 27 -4.35 -5.26 -1.81
CA ILE A 27 -5.74 -5.63 -2.12
C ILE A 27 -6.05 -7.02 -1.57
N PHE A 28 -5.16 -7.98 -1.78
CA PHE A 28 -5.31 -9.35 -1.29
C PHE A 28 -5.38 -9.39 0.23
N TYR A 29 -4.49 -8.67 0.92
CA TYR A 29 -4.48 -8.59 2.37
C TYR A 29 -5.76 -7.99 2.94
N VAL A 30 -6.23 -6.86 2.39
CA VAL A 30 -7.48 -6.22 2.83
C VAL A 30 -8.66 -7.16 2.63
N LYS A 31 -8.74 -7.83 1.47
CA LYS A 31 -9.80 -8.80 1.19
C LYS A 31 -9.76 -9.98 2.16
N TYR A 32 -8.60 -10.59 2.34
CA TYR A 32 -8.42 -11.72 3.25
C TYR A 32 -8.81 -11.36 4.69
N ASP A 33 -8.33 -10.20 5.18
CA ASP A 33 -8.61 -9.76 6.54
C ASP A 33 -10.09 -9.39 6.75
N LEU A 34 -10.76 -8.83 5.73
CA LEU A 34 -12.21 -8.59 5.75
C LEU A 34 -13.01 -9.90 5.80
N ASP A 35 -12.62 -10.91 5.03
CA ASP A 35 -13.29 -12.21 5.01
C ASP A 35 -13.13 -12.92 6.37
N VAL A 36 -11.91 -12.93 6.92
CA VAL A 36 -11.61 -13.48 8.26
C VAL A 36 -12.34 -12.68 9.35
N TYR A 37 -12.49 -11.37 9.20
CA TYR A 37 -13.26 -10.55 10.13
C TYR A 37 -14.75 -10.93 10.12
N LYS A 38 -15.35 -11.10 8.94
CA LYS A 38 -16.76 -11.52 8.81
C LYS A 38 -17.00 -12.89 9.44
N GLU A 39 -16.13 -13.86 9.16
CA GLU A 39 -16.23 -15.20 9.73
C GLU A 39 -16.10 -15.20 11.27
N ARG A 40 -15.14 -14.43 11.81
CA ARG A 40 -15.02 -14.25 13.27
C ARG A 40 -16.27 -13.65 13.88
N GLN A 41 -16.86 -12.65 13.23
CA GLN A 41 -18.09 -12.03 13.68
C GLN A 41 -19.26 -13.02 13.66
N GLU A 42 -19.46 -13.75 12.56
CA GLU A 42 -20.50 -14.79 12.48
C GLU A 42 -20.35 -15.84 13.58
N HIS A 43 -19.13 -16.33 13.84
CA HIS A 43 -18.86 -17.26 14.93
C HIS A 43 -19.11 -16.65 16.33
N LYS A 44 -18.70 -15.39 16.55
CA LYS A 44 -18.95 -14.65 17.81
C LYS A 44 -20.45 -14.55 18.07
N TYR A 45 -21.22 -14.08 17.09
CA TYR A 45 -22.67 -13.94 17.22
C TYR A 45 -23.39 -15.28 17.31
N TYR A 46 -22.92 -16.32 16.63
CA TYR A 46 -23.43 -17.68 16.80
C TYR A 46 -23.23 -18.19 18.24
N LYS A 47 -22.04 -18.00 18.83
CA LYS A 47 -21.75 -18.36 20.23
C LYS A 47 -22.63 -17.61 21.22
N ILE A 48 -22.76 -16.28 21.06
CA ILE A 48 -23.65 -15.45 21.89
C ILE A 48 -25.09 -15.98 21.80
N THR A 49 -25.57 -16.25 20.58
CA THR A 49 -26.93 -16.74 20.36
C THR A 49 -27.20 -18.14 20.89
N LYS A 50 -26.18 -19.01 20.91
CA LYS A 50 -26.33 -20.37 21.39
C LYS A 50 -26.17 -20.49 22.92
N ASN A 51 -25.27 -19.71 23.51
CA ASN A 51 -24.82 -19.94 24.88
C ASN A 51 -25.34 -18.89 25.88
N VAL A 52 -25.46 -17.63 25.46
CA VAL A 52 -25.81 -16.50 26.35
C VAL A 52 -27.32 -16.26 26.34
N ILE A 53 -27.95 -16.38 25.19
CA ILE A 53 -29.38 -16.07 25.01
C ILE A 53 -30.35 -17.05 25.68
N PRO A 54 -30.14 -18.36 25.70
CA PRO A 54 -30.99 -19.26 26.47
C PRO A 54 -30.98 -18.95 27.97
N GLN A 55 -29.90 -18.37 28.50
CA GLN A 55 -29.81 -17.96 29.91
C GLN A 55 -30.69 -16.72 30.17
N PHE A 56 -30.83 -15.83 29.18
CA PHE A 56 -31.62 -14.61 29.30
C PHE A 56 -33.10 -14.82 29.65
N GLY A 57 -33.71 -15.90 29.14
CA GLY A 57 -35.10 -16.27 29.46
C GLY A 57 -35.30 -16.66 30.93
N PHE A 58 -34.23 -16.97 31.66
CA PHE A 58 -34.25 -17.40 33.06
C PHE A 58 -33.55 -16.42 34.02
N CYS A 59 -32.87 -15.39 33.51
CA CYS A 59 -32.16 -14.41 34.31
C CYS A 59 -33.15 -13.50 35.07
N THR A 60 -33.29 -13.73 36.36
CA THR A 60 -33.92 -12.79 37.31
C THR A 60 -33.02 -11.58 37.60
N ASN A 61 -31.74 -11.62 37.22
CA ASN A 61 -30.75 -10.58 37.51
C ASN A 61 -30.09 -10.02 36.23
N TYR A 62 -30.48 -8.80 35.85
CA TYR A 62 -29.98 -8.07 34.68
C TYR A 62 -28.47 -7.73 34.77
N ASP A 63 -27.97 -7.51 35.98
CA ASP A 63 -26.58 -7.10 36.21
C ASP A 63 -25.58 -8.21 35.87
N GLU A 64 -25.97 -9.47 36.05
CA GLU A 64 -25.12 -10.62 35.72
C GLU A 64 -25.04 -10.86 34.21
N PHE A 65 -26.16 -10.66 33.51
CA PHE A 65 -26.22 -10.73 32.06
C PHE A 65 -25.42 -9.61 31.38
N SER A 66 -25.52 -8.38 31.89
CA SER A 66 -24.75 -7.25 31.36
C SER A 66 -23.24 -7.48 31.53
N LYS A 67 -22.79 -8.07 32.65
CA LYS A 67 -21.39 -8.47 32.86
C LYS A 67 -20.89 -9.51 31.86
N GLN A 68 -21.68 -10.56 31.57
CA GLN A 68 -21.30 -11.55 30.57
C GLN A 68 -21.18 -10.94 29.17
N LEU A 69 -22.06 -10.01 28.79
CA LEU A 69 -21.96 -9.33 27.50
C LEU A 69 -20.75 -8.39 27.42
N LEU A 70 -20.36 -7.75 28.53
CA LEU A 70 -19.12 -6.97 28.59
C LEU A 70 -17.88 -7.83 28.31
N GLU A 71 -17.84 -9.11 28.71
CA GLU A 71 -16.75 -10.04 28.36
C GLU A 71 -16.62 -10.29 26.85
N PHE A 72 -17.69 -10.09 26.08
CA PHE A 72 -17.69 -10.14 24.62
C PHE A 72 -17.44 -8.78 23.95
N ASN A 73 -16.99 -7.77 24.71
CA ASN A 73 -16.84 -6.37 24.27
C ASN A 73 -18.16 -5.74 23.77
N LEU A 74 -19.29 -6.17 24.34
CA LEU A 74 -20.60 -5.60 24.04
C LEU A 74 -20.98 -4.60 25.12
N VAL A 75 -20.98 -3.32 24.75
CA VAL A 75 -21.27 -2.22 25.68
C VAL A 75 -22.75 -1.83 25.56
N PRO A 76 -23.51 -1.74 26.67
CA PRO A 76 -24.91 -1.35 26.61
C PRO A 76 -25.08 0.12 26.23
N ILE A 77 -25.97 0.38 25.28
CA ILE A 77 -26.38 1.75 24.92
C ILE A 77 -27.52 2.17 25.83
N THR A 78 -27.22 3.06 26.77
CA THR A 78 -28.22 3.59 27.72
C THR A 78 -28.92 4.85 27.19
N ASP A 79 -28.28 5.57 26.25
CA ASP A 79 -28.85 6.77 25.65
C ASP A 79 -29.98 6.42 24.66
N LYS A 80 -31.20 6.80 25.02
CA LYS A 80 -32.42 6.56 24.23
C LYS A 80 -32.37 7.22 22.86
N LYS A 81 -31.72 8.38 22.72
CA LYS A 81 -31.62 9.10 21.44
C LYS A 81 -30.75 8.33 20.46
N ILE A 82 -29.59 7.86 20.94
CA ILE A 82 -28.66 7.04 20.15
C ILE A 82 -29.31 5.70 19.79
N ALA A 83 -29.96 5.05 20.75
CA ALA A 83 -30.66 3.79 20.50
C ALA A 83 -31.75 3.92 19.43
N TYR A 84 -32.53 5.00 19.47
CA TYR A 84 -33.55 5.26 18.44
C TYR A 84 -32.94 5.51 17.05
N GLU A 85 -31.85 6.29 16.96
CA GLU A 85 -31.16 6.55 15.69
C GLU A 85 -30.64 5.25 15.05
N VAL A 86 -30.05 4.37 15.87
CA VAL A 86 -29.56 3.05 15.43
C VAL A 86 -30.73 2.18 14.96
N LEU A 87 -31.81 2.07 15.73
CA LEU A 87 -32.92 1.17 15.39
C LEU A 87 -33.69 1.62 14.13
N GLN A 88 -33.77 2.92 13.84
CA GLN A 88 -34.44 3.42 12.64
C GLN A 88 -33.61 3.30 11.36
N ASN A 89 -32.29 3.49 11.45
CA ASN A 89 -31.42 3.64 10.29
C ASN A 89 -30.46 2.45 10.10
N SER A 90 -30.57 1.40 10.91
CA SER A 90 -29.73 0.22 10.79
C SER A 90 -30.26 -0.77 9.76
N THR A 91 -29.34 -1.55 9.19
CA THR A 91 -29.67 -2.70 8.35
C THR A 91 -29.64 -3.97 9.19
N ILE A 92 -30.66 -4.82 9.07
CA ILE A 92 -30.68 -6.11 9.76
C ILE A 92 -29.76 -7.07 9.00
N VAL A 93 -28.68 -7.48 9.65
CA VAL A 93 -27.68 -8.41 9.11
C VAL A 93 -28.09 -9.85 9.41
N LEU A 94 -28.56 -10.11 10.63
CA LEU A 94 -29.03 -11.42 11.06
C LEU A 94 -30.22 -11.26 12.00
N LYS A 95 -31.22 -12.12 11.84
CA LYS A 95 -32.38 -12.23 12.74
C LYS A 95 -32.52 -13.66 13.24
N LYS A 96 -32.64 -13.82 14.55
CA LYS A 96 -32.92 -15.11 15.19
C LYS A 96 -34.07 -14.98 16.17
N ILE A 97 -35.08 -15.82 16.00
CA ILE A 97 -36.26 -15.89 16.88
C ILE A 97 -36.08 -17.11 17.78
N THR A 98 -36.30 -16.92 19.07
CA THR A 98 -36.26 -17.98 20.09
C THR A 98 -37.55 -17.94 20.93
N PRO A 99 -37.91 -19.01 21.64
CA PRO A 99 -39.09 -19.02 22.51
C PRO A 99 -39.08 -17.93 23.61
N PHE A 100 -37.91 -17.39 23.95
CA PHE A 100 -37.71 -16.42 25.02
C PHE A 100 -37.47 -14.99 24.52
N GLY A 101 -37.50 -14.77 23.20
CA GLY A 101 -37.23 -13.47 22.59
C GLY A 101 -36.63 -13.53 21.19
N SER A 102 -36.43 -12.37 20.59
CA SER A 102 -35.79 -12.18 19.29
C SER A 102 -34.48 -11.43 19.44
N ILE A 103 -33.48 -11.83 18.65
CA ILE A 103 -32.19 -11.15 18.55
C ILE A 103 -31.96 -10.72 17.12
N PHE A 104 -31.51 -9.49 16.98
CA PHE A 104 -31.17 -8.86 15.73
C PHE A 104 -29.73 -8.38 15.81
N LEU A 105 -28.90 -8.85 14.88
CA LEU A 105 -27.64 -8.21 14.56
C LEU A 105 -27.94 -7.12 13.55
N VAL A 106 -27.67 -5.87 13.92
CA VAL A 106 -27.92 -4.72 13.06
C VAL A 106 -26.64 -3.95 12.80
N GLU A 107 -26.47 -3.46 11.58
CA GLU A 107 -25.34 -2.63 11.19
C GLU A 107 -25.79 -1.18 11.04
N PHE A 108 -25.07 -0.25 11.67
CA PHE A 108 -25.30 1.18 11.52
C PHE A 108 -23.97 1.93 11.49
N LYS A 109 -23.75 2.73 10.43
CA LYS A 109 -22.48 3.47 10.20
C LYS A 109 -21.24 2.57 10.36
N ASN A 110 -21.28 1.38 9.74
CA ASN A 110 -20.25 0.33 9.82
C ASN A 110 -19.97 -0.20 11.23
N ARG A 111 -20.85 0.02 12.20
CA ARG A 111 -20.74 -0.59 13.53
C ARG A 111 -21.83 -1.63 13.69
N TYR A 112 -21.50 -2.72 14.37
CA TYR A 112 -22.46 -3.77 14.68
C TYR A 112 -23.07 -3.53 16.05
N PHE A 113 -24.38 -3.77 16.11
CA PHE A 113 -25.15 -3.69 17.34
C PHE A 113 -25.96 -4.98 17.49
N ILE A 114 -26.11 -5.43 18.73
CA ILE A 114 -27.03 -6.51 19.08
C ILE A 114 -28.25 -5.87 19.71
N TYR A 115 -29.40 -6.04 19.06
CA TYR A 115 -30.68 -5.71 19.61
C TYR A 115 -31.39 -6.98 20.10
N ILE A 116 -31.73 -7.01 21.39
CA ILE A 116 -32.40 -8.13 22.06
C ILE A 116 -33.78 -7.66 22.49
N GLN A 117 -34.81 -8.41 22.10
CA GLN A 117 -36.19 -8.17 22.49
C GLN A 117 -36.72 -9.41 23.23
N SER A 118 -37.15 -9.22 24.48
CA SER A 118 -37.67 -10.29 25.34
C SER A 118 -38.82 -9.78 26.23
N ALA A 119 -39.43 -10.68 26.99
CA ALA A 119 -40.42 -10.36 28.01
C ALA A 119 -39.87 -9.46 29.13
N THR A 120 -38.56 -9.53 29.40
CA THR A 120 -37.88 -8.70 30.42
C THR A 120 -37.56 -7.28 29.94
N GLY A 121 -37.64 -7.02 28.64
CA GLY A 121 -37.35 -5.71 28.05
C GLY A 121 -36.61 -5.79 26.71
N ASN A 122 -36.30 -4.60 26.19
CA ASN A 122 -35.55 -4.40 24.96
C ASN A 122 -34.18 -3.82 25.29
N PHE A 123 -33.12 -4.41 24.74
CA PHE A 123 -31.75 -4.03 25.05
C PHE A 123 -30.94 -3.88 23.76
N LEU A 124 -30.09 -2.86 23.74
CA LEU A 124 -29.22 -2.57 22.61
C LEU A 124 -27.77 -2.51 23.11
N TYR A 125 -26.92 -3.30 22.47
CA TYR A 125 -25.50 -3.37 22.77
C TYR A 125 -24.68 -3.02 21.53
N GLN A 126 -23.60 -2.27 21.69
CA GLN A 126 -22.64 -1.98 20.62
C GLN A 126 -21.45 -2.93 20.71
N ASP A 127 -21.03 -3.49 19.57
CA ASP A 127 -19.75 -4.19 19.46
C ASP A 127 -18.62 -3.17 19.21
N GLU A 128 -17.71 -3.03 20.17
CA GLU A 128 -16.56 -2.11 20.06
C GLU A 128 -15.33 -2.74 19.38
N GLU A 129 -15.38 -4.02 19.00
CA GLU A 129 -14.24 -4.71 18.40
C GLU A 129 -13.96 -4.23 16.96
N TYR A 130 -14.93 -3.59 16.29
CA TYR A 130 -14.75 -3.09 14.93
C TYR A 130 -13.91 -1.81 14.87
N GLN A 131 -12.65 -1.97 14.51
CA GLN A 131 -11.67 -0.88 14.39
C GLN A 131 -11.55 -0.40 12.94
N PHE A 132 -12.51 0.41 12.46
CA PHE A 132 -12.42 1.06 11.13
C PHE A 132 -11.08 1.79 10.91
N TYR A 133 -10.51 2.34 11.99
CA TYR A 133 -9.23 3.03 11.97
C TYR A 133 -8.06 2.15 11.50
N ARG A 134 -8.15 0.82 11.64
CA ARG A 134 -7.11 -0.12 11.21
C ARG A 134 -6.88 -0.05 9.70
N TYR A 135 -7.94 -0.09 8.89
CA TYR A 135 -7.80 -0.03 7.42
C TYR A 135 -7.38 1.35 6.93
N TYR A 136 -7.79 2.41 7.62
CA TYR A 136 -7.31 3.76 7.33
C TYR A 136 -5.80 3.87 7.53
N LEU A 137 -5.28 3.47 8.70
CA LEU A 137 -3.85 3.47 8.99
C LEU A 137 -3.06 2.60 8.00
N LEU A 138 -3.55 1.41 7.68
CA LEU A 138 -2.94 0.53 6.68
C LEU A 138 -2.87 1.20 5.29
N GLY A 139 -3.93 1.90 4.89
CA GLY A 139 -3.95 2.66 3.63
C GLY A 139 -2.92 3.79 3.62
N VAL A 140 -2.75 4.51 4.73
CA VAL A 140 -1.72 5.56 4.86
C VAL A 140 -0.31 4.97 4.74
N ILE A 141 -0.04 3.86 5.41
CA ILE A 141 1.25 3.16 5.34
C ILE A 141 1.51 2.68 3.90
N PHE A 142 0.50 2.08 3.25
CA PHE A 142 0.60 1.65 1.86
C PHE A 142 0.95 2.81 0.92
N LEU A 143 0.25 3.94 1.02
CA LEU A 143 0.55 5.13 0.22
C LEU A 143 1.97 5.65 0.44
N PHE A 144 2.46 5.59 1.69
CA PHE A 144 3.83 5.99 1.99
C PHE A 144 4.87 5.08 1.30
N ILE A 145 4.63 3.77 1.27
CA ILE A 145 5.48 2.79 0.56
C ILE A 145 5.50 3.07 -0.95
N GLU A 146 4.33 3.29 -1.55
CA GLU A 146 4.21 3.62 -2.98
C GLU A 146 4.97 4.90 -3.34
N LEU A 147 4.87 5.94 -2.50
CA LEU A 147 5.62 7.18 -2.69
C LEU A 147 7.12 6.97 -2.65
N ILE A 148 7.62 6.14 -1.72
CA ILE A 148 9.05 5.80 -1.65
C ILE A 148 9.51 5.07 -2.92
N LEU A 149 8.72 4.12 -3.42
CA LEU A 149 9.04 3.40 -4.66
C LEU A 149 9.11 4.34 -5.87
N ILE A 150 8.11 5.21 -6.02
CA ILE A 150 8.06 6.20 -7.11
C ILE A 150 9.24 7.18 -7.00
N PHE A 151 9.52 7.68 -5.80
CA PHE A 151 10.63 8.58 -5.56
C PHE A 151 11.97 7.92 -5.88
N GLY A 152 12.17 6.67 -5.44
CA GLY A 152 13.36 5.88 -5.76
C GLY A 152 13.55 5.68 -7.26
N TYR A 153 12.46 5.38 -7.99
CA TYR A 153 12.47 5.26 -9.45
C TYR A 153 12.95 6.56 -10.13
N VAL A 154 12.37 7.70 -9.73
CA VAL A 154 12.73 9.01 -10.30
C VAL A 154 14.20 9.34 -10.06
N LEU A 155 14.70 9.09 -8.84
CA LEU A 155 16.12 9.30 -8.52
C LEU A 155 17.03 8.41 -9.37
N LEU A 156 16.71 7.14 -9.52
CA LEU A 156 17.50 6.20 -10.32
C LEU A 156 17.54 6.59 -11.80
N ILE A 157 16.39 6.93 -12.40
CA ILE A 157 16.34 7.35 -13.80
C ILE A 157 17.13 8.65 -14.00
N LYS A 158 17.03 9.60 -13.06
CA LYS A 158 17.80 10.84 -13.10
C LYS A 158 19.32 10.57 -13.05
N ARG A 159 19.77 9.62 -12.22
CA ARG A 159 21.18 9.21 -12.11
C ARG A 159 21.67 8.44 -13.34
N LEU A 160 20.83 7.61 -13.95
CA LEU A 160 21.21 6.81 -15.12
C LEU A 160 21.18 7.60 -16.43
N LYS A 161 20.38 8.67 -16.53
CA LYS A 161 20.22 9.46 -17.77
C LYS A 161 21.56 9.97 -18.36
N PRO A 162 22.49 10.54 -17.58
CA PRO A 162 23.79 11.00 -18.10
C PRO A 162 24.63 9.88 -18.73
N LEU A 163 24.50 8.64 -18.25
CA LEU A 163 25.21 7.49 -18.82
C LEU A 163 24.79 7.25 -20.28
N LYS A 164 23.52 7.47 -20.60
CA LYS A 164 23.03 7.38 -21.99
C LYS A 164 23.66 8.47 -22.86
N ASN A 165 23.71 9.69 -22.36
CA ASN A 165 24.34 10.81 -23.08
C ASN A 165 25.83 10.55 -23.30
N LEU A 166 26.54 10.06 -22.28
CA LEU A 166 27.95 9.70 -22.37
C LEU A 166 28.18 8.64 -23.46
N ARG A 167 27.33 7.61 -23.52
CA ARG A 167 27.38 6.57 -24.56
C ARG A 167 27.21 7.15 -25.95
N ASP A 168 26.24 8.05 -26.13
CA ASP A 168 25.92 8.60 -27.44
C ASP A 168 27.04 9.54 -27.94
N GLU A 169 27.67 10.32 -27.05
CA GLU A 169 28.87 11.11 -27.39
C GLU A 169 30.09 10.22 -27.70
N LEU A 170 30.26 9.12 -26.97
CA LEU A 170 31.28 8.09 -27.23
C LEU A 170 31.19 7.54 -28.64
N ILE A 171 29.97 7.21 -29.09
CA ILE A 171 29.73 6.65 -30.42
C ILE A 171 30.08 7.67 -31.50
N LYS A 172 29.66 8.93 -31.36
CA LYS A 172 30.02 10.01 -32.30
C LYS A 172 31.53 10.19 -32.43
N PHE A 173 32.23 10.22 -31.29
CA PHE A 173 33.69 10.34 -31.27
C PHE A 173 34.36 9.15 -31.97
N ALA A 174 33.88 7.93 -31.73
CA ALA A 174 34.38 6.72 -32.39
C ALA A 174 34.14 6.75 -33.91
N ASP A 175 33.05 7.35 -34.37
CA ASP A 175 32.72 7.53 -35.79
C ASP A 175 33.52 8.66 -36.47
N GLY A 176 34.45 9.30 -35.75
CA GLY A 176 35.37 10.31 -36.28
C GLY A 176 34.95 11.77 -36.04
N ASP A 177 33.88 12.01 -35.28
CA ASP A 177 33.51 13.36 -34.86
C ASP A 177 34.39 13.83 -33.70
N LEU A 178 35.48 14.52 -34.05
CA LEU A 178 36.45 15.07 -33.11
C LEU A 178 35.94 16.33 -32.38
N SER A 179 34.74 16.81 -32.70
CA SER A 179 34.12 17.99 -32.06
C SER A 179 33.36 17.65 -30.78
N ALA A 180 33.21 16.36 -30.45
CA ALA A 180 32.50 15.89 -29.27
C ALA A 180 33.08 16.50 -27.98
N LYS A 181 32.26 17.27 -27.26
CA LYS A 181 32.57 17.82 -25.93
C LYS A 181 31.72 17.13 -24.89
N ILE A 182 32.38 16.56 -23.90
CA ILE A 182 31.74 15.71 -22.91
C ILE A 182 31.69 16.49 -21.62
N GLU A 183 30.72 17.38 -21.56
CA GLU A 183 30.47 18.22 -20.39
C GLU A 183 29.40 17.55 -19.52
N ILE A 184 29.84 16.56 -18.72
CA ILE A 184 28.99 15.94 -17.70
C ILE A 184 29.44 16.45 -16.34
N ASN A 185 28.75 17.46 -15.83
CA ASN A 185 28.96 17.98 -14.48
C ASN A 185 28.22 17.08 -13.46
N GLN A 186 28.78 15.93 -13.16
CA GLN A 186 28.35 15.06 -12.06
C GLN A 186 29.51 14.82 -11.09
N ASN A 187 29.19 14.80 -9.80
CA ASN A 187 30.11 14.47 -8.72
C ASN A 187 29.79 13.07 -8.16
N ASP A 188 29.61 12.10 -9.06
CA ASP A 188 29.42 10.69 -8.74
C ASP A 188 30.32 9.84 -9.67
N GLU A 189 30.26 8.52 -9.51
CA GLU A 189 31.10 7.59 -10.28
C GLU A 189 30.87 7.72 -11.79
N ILE A 190 29.69 8.16 -12.23
CA ILE A 190 29.40 8.41 -13.65
C ILE A 190 30.13 9.68 -14.12
N GLY A 191 30.19 10.70 -13.27
CA GLY A 191 31.01 11.89 -13.48
C GLY A 191 32.49 11.58 -13.61
N ASP A 192 33.04 10.71 -12.76
CA ASP A 192 34.45 10.28 -12.84
C ASP A 192 34.75 9.59 -14.18
N VAL A 193 33.86 8.71 -14.63
CA VAL A 193 33.99 8.04 -15.94
C VAL A 193 33.89 9.06 -17.08
N ALA A 194 32.98 10.04 -16.98
CA ALA A 194 32.84 11.08 -17.99
C ALA A 194 34.10 11.96 -18.10
N ASN A 195 34.70 12.33 -16.96
CA ASN A 195 35.94 13.07 -16.89
C ASN A 195 37.12 12.29 -17.50
N ALA A 196 37.25 11.00 -17.15
CA ALA A 196 38.25 10.13 -17.73
C ALA A 196 38.10 10.03 -19.26
N PHE A 197 36.87 9.97 -19.75
CA PHE A 197 36.61 9.92 -21.18
C PHE A 197 36.88 11.27 -21.88
N SER A 198 36.53 12.40 -21.26
CA SER A 198 36.91 13.72 -21.77
C SER A 198 38.42 13.91 -21.85
N TYR A 199 39.18 13.35 -20.89
CA TYR A 199 40.64 13.37 -20.93
C TYR A 199 41.19 12.54 -22.10
N LEU A 200 40.65 11.35 -22.33
CA LEU A 200 41.04 10.48 -23.44
C LEU A 200 40.79 11.12 -24.81
N THR A 201 39.59 11.67 -25.04
CA THR A 201 39.22 12.32 -26.30
C THR A 201 40.16 13.51 -26.60
N LYS A 202 40.48 14.33 -25.60
CA LYS A 202 41.46 15.41 -25.72
C LYS A 202 42.84 14.88 -26.13
N ARG A 203 43.32 13.80 -25.50
CA ARG A 203 44.64 13.23 -25.79
C ARG A 203 44.74 12.67 -27.20
N VAL A 204 43.68 12.02 -27.68
CA VAL A 204 43.60 11.52 -29.06
C VAL A 204 43.63 12.68 -30.06
N ASN A 205 42.87 13.76 -29.81
CA ASN A 205 42.89 14.95 -30.65
C ASN A 205 44.28 15.61 -30.73
N GLU A 206 44.98 15.73 -29.60
CA GLU A 206 46.37 16.23 -29.56
C GLU A 206 47.32 15.37 -30.40
N LEU A 207 47.20 14.04 -30.30
CA LEU A 207 48.01 13.10 -31.09
C LEU A 207 47.74 13.22 -32.60
N LEU A 208 46.48 13.33 -33.01
CA LEU A 208 46.11 13.53 -34.40
C LEU A 208 46.66 14.85 -34.95
N ASN A 209 46.55 15.93 -34.19
CA ASN A 209 47.08 17.24 -34.58
C ASN A 209 48.62 17.22 -34.70
N SER A 210 49.31 16.58 -33.75
CA SER A 210 50.77 16.43 -33.81
C SER A 210 51.21 15.63 -35.03
N ARG A 211 50.50 14.56 -35.39
CA ARG A 211 50.76 13.78 -36.60
C ARG A 211 50.60 14.63 -37.86
N THR A 212 49.53 15.42 -37.95
CA THR A 212 49.26 16.31 -39.09
C THR A 212 50.36 17.36 -39.25
N LEU A 213 50.79 17.99 -38.15
CA LEU A 213 51.89 18.96 -38.14
C LEU A 213 53.22 18.34 -38.58
N PHE A 214 53.54 17.14 -38.09
CA PHE A 214 54.74 16.41 -38.48
C PHE A 214 54.78 16.10 -39.97
N LEU A 215 53.69 15.56 -40.52
CA LEU A 215 53.59 15.27 -41.96
C LEU A 215 53.73 16.53 -42.80
N ARG A 216 53.11 17.65 -42.38
CA ARG A 216 53.25 18.94 -43.05
C ARG A 216 54.70 19.42 -43.10
N ASN A 217 55.45 19.24 -42.01
CA ASN A 217 56.85 19.68 -41.94
C ASN A 217 57.81 18.83 -42.78
N ILE A 218 57.48 17.56 -43.09
CA ILE A 218 58.31 16.70 -43.96
C ILE A 218 57.97 16.90 -45.44
N MET A 219 56.72 17.24 -45.76
CA MET A 219 56.30 17.51 -47.15
C MET A 219 56.76 18.87 -47.68
N HIS A 220 57.21 19.75 -46.80
CA HIS A 220 57.65 21.11 -47.12
C HIS A 220 59.17 21.17 -47.34
#